data_AF-A0A536QPD0-F1
#
_entry.id   AF-A0A536QPD0-F1
#
_cell.length_a   1.000
_cell.length_b   1.000
_cell.length_c   1.000
_cell.angle_alpha   90.00
_cell.angle_beta   90.00
_cell.angle_gamma   90.00
#
_symmetry.space_group_name_H-M   'P 1'
#
loop_
_entity.id
_entity.type
_entity.pdbx_description
1 polymer ?
#
loop_
_entity_poly.entity_id
_entity_poly.type
_entity_poly.pdbx_seq_one_letter_code
_entity_poly.pdbx_strand_id
1 'polypeptide(L)'
;MALTGLRLAQGGPPGRTGQPRPAASDVSRAGIRSLVEKAVATAERLVAEFPAEPDLKATAKHPYYGDLNCFGWLLMLPEHYRAHLLALDRGRPSAL
;
A
#
# COMPACT_ATOMS: atom_id res chain seq x y z
N MET A 1 4.65 -0.10 -1.12
CA MET A 1 3.72 -0.96 -0.34
C MET A 1 2.71 -1.64 -1.23
N ALA A 2 1.86 -0.92 -1.97
CA ALA A 2 0.84 -1.58 -2.82
C ALA A 2 1.42 -2.51 -3.91
N LEU A 3 2.55 -2.16 -4.53
CA LEU A 3 3.21 -3.04 -5.51
C LEU A 3 3.98 -4.22 -4.89
N THR A 4 4.09 -4.31 -3.55
CA THR A 4 4.71 -5.49 -2.93
C THR A 4 3.87 -6.73 -3.20
N GLY A 5 2.53 -6.64 -3.12
CA GLY A 5 1.62 -7.73 -3.46
C GLY A 5 1.76 -8.18 -4.91
N LEU A 6 1.87 -7.24 -5.85
CA LEU A 6 2.08 -7.54 -7.27
C LEU A 6 3.42 -8.24 -7.52
N ARG A 7 4.51 -7.76 -6.92
CA ARG A 7 5.83 -8.39 -7.07
C ARG A 7 5.83 -9.81 -6.55
N LEU A 8 5.23 -10.04 -5.38
CA LEU A 8 5.09 -11.39 -4.83
C LEU A 8 4.24 -12.28 -5.73
N ALA A 9 3.13 -11.77 -6.27
CA ALA A 9 2.28 -12.52 -7.20
C ALA A 9 3.05 -12.97 -8.46
N GLN A 10 3.99 -12.16 -8.92
CA GLN A 10 4.88 -12.44 -10.04
C GLN A 10 6.11 -13.30 -9.68
N GLY A 11 6.21 -13.79 -8.42
CA GLY A 11 7.37 -14.55 -7.93
C GLY A 11 8.63 -13.71 -7.74
N GLY A 12 8.52 -12.39 -7.75
CA GLY A 12 9.62 -11.44 -7.59
C GLY A 12 9.90 -11.07 -6.14
N PRO A 13 11.09 -10.50 -5.85
CA PRO A 13 11.43 -10.06 -4.50
C PRO A 13 10.54 -8.88 -4.06
N PRO A 14 10.25 -8.77 -2.76
CA PRO A 14 9.46 -7.66 -2.23
C PRO A 14 10.14 -6.31 -2.49
N GLY A 15 9.31 -5.29 -2.79
CA GLY A 15 9.79 -3.94 -2.99
C GLY A 15 10.09 -3.24 -1.66
N ARG A 16 10.78 -2.08 -1.73
CA ARG A 16 10.97 -1.22 -0.57
C ARG A 16 9.61 -0.77 0.01
N THR A 17 9.48 -0.91 1.32
CA THR A 17 8.35 -0.43 2.11
C THR A 17 8.77 0.83 2.88
N GLY A 18 7.79 1.65 3.28
CA GLY A 18 8.05 2.95 3.92
C GLY A 18 8.32 4.04 2.91
N GLN A 19 7.36 4.96 2.76
CA GLN A 19 7.62 6.28 2.17
C GLN A 19 8.03 7.20 3.33
N PRO A 20 9.01 8.09 3.16
CA PRO A 20 9.31 9.10 4.19
C PRO A 20 8.06 9.93 4.47
N ARG A 21 7.83 10.25 5.74
CA ARG A 21 6.71 11.11 6.13
C ARG A 21 6.93 12.50 5.51
N PRO A 22 5.99 13.03 4.70
CA PRO A 22 6.10 14.40 4.21
C PRO A 22 6.09 15.39 5.38
N ALA A 23 6.77 16.53 5.26
CA ALA A 23 6.63 17.58 6.26
C ALA A 23 5.19 18.13 6.22
N ALA A 24 4.63 18.52 7.36
CA ALA A 24 3.26 19.05 7.41
C ALA A 24 3.09 20.33 6.57
N SER A 25 4.16 21.12 6.43
CA SER A 25 4.25 22.29 5.55
C SER A 25 4.12 21.96 4.07
N ASP A 26 4.38 20.70 3.68
CA ASP A 26 4.37 20.25 2.28
C ASP A 26 2.98 19.79 1.82
N VAL A 27 1.99 19.82 2.72
CA VAL A 27 0.60 19.47 2.41
C VAL A 27 -0.06 20.61 1.64
N SER A 28 0.10 20.55 0.31
CA SER A 28 -0.56 21.46 -0.64
C SER A 28 -1.68 20.75 -1.41
N ARG A 29 -2.61 21.52 -2.00
CA ARG A 29 -3.62 20.96 -2.92
C ARG A 29 -2.98 20.21 -4.09
N ALA A 30 -1.88 20.73 -4.62
CA ALA A 30 -1.12 20.08 -5.69
C ALA A 30 -0.49 18.76 -5.23
N GLY A 31 0.07 18.72 -4.01
CA GLY A 31 0.60 17.50 -3.41
C GLY A 31 -0.47 16.43 -3.20
N ILE A 32 -1.64 16.82 -2.66
CA ILE A 32 -2.79 15.92 -2.49
C ILE A 32 -3.24 15.35 -3.84
N ARG A 33 -3.38 16.19 -4.87
CA ARG A 33 -3.74 15.73 -6.22
C ARG A 33 -2.74 14.70 -6.75
N SER A 34 -1.44 14.96 -6.61
CA SER A 34 -0.40 14.01 -7.03
C SER A 34 -0.47 12.67 -6.28
N LEU A 35 -0.83 12.68 -4.99
CA LEU A 35 -1.04 11.44 -4.23
C LEU A 35 -2.23 10.64 -4.76
N VAL A 36 -3.33 11.31 -5.12
CA VAL A 36 -4.51 10.67 -5.74
C VAL A 36 -4.14 10.07 -7.10
N GLU A 37 -3.45 10.84 -7.96
CA GLU A 37 -3.00 10.36 -9.28
C GLU A 37 -2.10 9.12 -9.16
N LYS A 38 -1.16 9.11 -8.21
CA LYS A 38 -0.31 7.95 -7.93
C LYS A 38 -1.10 6.74 -7.43
N ALA A 39 -2.10 6.95 -6.59
CA ALA A 39 -2.96 5.89 -6.10
C ALA A 39 -3.78 5.25 -7.24
N VAL A 40 -4.36 6.09 -8.12
CA VAL A 40 -5.09 5.65 -9.32
C VAL A 40 -4.18 4.85 -10.24
N ALA A 41 -3.02 5.39 -10.62
CA ALA A 41 -2.07 4.69 -11.48
C ALA A 41 -1.59 3.36 -10.89
N THR A 42 -1.46 3.28 -9.56
CA THR A 42 -1.13 2.03 -8.88
C THR A 42 -2.26 1.01 -8.98
N ALA A 43 -3.52 1.44 -8.80
CA ALA A 43 -4.68 0.56 -8.93
C ALA A 43 -4.86 0.03 -10.37
N GLU A 44 -4.73 0.91 -11.36
CA GLU A 44 -4.77 0.53 -12.78
C GLU A 44 -3.71 -0.52 -13.09
N ARG A 45 -2.49 -0.30 -12.59
CA ARG A 45 -1.39 -1.24 -12.77
C ARG A 45 -1.65 -2.59 -12.10
N LEU A 46 -2.23 -2.61 -10.90
CA LEU A 46 -2.62 -3.85 -10.24
C LEU A 46 -3.65 -4.62 -11.08
N VAL A 47 -4.65 -3.95 -11.62
CA VAL A 47 -5.66 -4.60 -12.48
C VAL A 47 -5.02 -5.16 -13.75
N ALA A 48 -4.09 -4.42 -14.36
CA ALA A 48 -3.48 -4.81 -15.64
C ALA A 48 -2.41 -5.91 -15.51
N GLU A 49 -1.61 -5.90 -14.43
CA GLU A 49 -0.41 -6.73 -14.33
C GLU A 49 -0.53 -7.90 -13.34
N PHE A 50 -1.60 -7.97 -12.53
CA PHE A 50 -1.74 -9.06 -11.57
C PHE A 50 -2.06 -10.37 -12.29
N PRO A 51 -1.25 -11.43 -12.09
CA PRO A 51 -1.39 -12.67 -12.84
C PRO A 51 -2.67 -13.42 -12.45
N ALA A 52 -3.27 -14.12 -13.41
CA ALA A 52 -4.40 -15.02 -13.16
C ALA A 52 -4.02 -16.18 -12.21
N GLU A 53 -2.76 -16.62 -12.28
CA GLU A 53 -2.17 -17.63 -11.41
C GLU A 53 -1.02 -17.01 -10.59
N PRO A 54 -1.32 -16.36 -9.45
CA PRO A 54 -0.28 -15.72 -8.63
C PRO A 54 0.51 -16.73 -7.80
N ASP A 55 1.78 -16.42 -7.53
CA ASP A 55 2.56 -17.16 -6.53
C ASP A 55 1.99 -16.88 -5.11
N LEU A 56 1.53 -17.96 -4.46
CA LEU A 56 0.97 -17.95 -3.11
C LEU A 56 1.96 -18.34 -2.02
N LYS A 57 3.13 -18.85 -2.41
CA LYS A 57 4.18 -19.33 -1.50
C LYS A 57 5.12 -18.21 -1.10
N ALA A 58 5.42 -17.29 -2.01
CA ALA A 58 6.26 -16.14 -1.71
C ALA A 58 5.61 -15.24 -0.64
N THR A 59 6.37 -14.89 0.39
CA THR A 59 5.93 -13.98 1.46
C THR A 59 6.92 -12.84 1.65
N ALA A 60 6.42 -11.75 2.25
CA ALA A 60 7.27 -10.68 2.75
C ALA A 60 6.73 -10.14 4.08
N LYS A 61 7.67 -9.80 4.98
CA LYS A 61 7.35 -9.31 6.33
C LYS A 61 6.71 -7.94 6.29
N HIS A 62 5.50 -7.85 6.85
CA HIS A 62 4.81 -6.61 7.16
C HIS A 62 5.06 -6.21 8.64
N PRO A 63 5.29 -4.92 8.96
CA PRO A 63 5.60 -4.49 10.32
C PRO A 63 4.55 -4.87 11.39
N TYR A 64 3.28 -4.94 11.01
CA TYR A 64 2.16 -5.17 11.96
C TYR A 64 1.45 -6.53 11.78
N TYR A 65 1.64 -7.19 10.64
CA TYR A 65 0.86 -8.38 10.28
C TYR A 65 1.73 -9.62 10.06
N GLY A 66 3.03 -9.53 10.31
CA GLY A 66 3.96 -10.64 10.09
C GLY A 66 4.15 -10.93 8.60
N ASP A 67 4.43 -12.19 8.26
CA ASP A 67 4.69 -12.58 6.88
C ASP A 67 3.39 -12.70 6.08
N LEU A 68 3.30 -11.93 4.99
CA LEU A 68 2.13 -11.90 4.12
C LEU A 68 2.49 -12.34 2.70
N ASN A 69 1.62 -13.13 2.07
CA ASN A 69 1.69 -13.43 0.64
C ASN A 69 1.07 -12.29 -0.20
N CYS A 70 0.99 -12.47 -1.51
CA CYS A 70 0.46 -11.46 -2.44
C CYS A 70 -0.94 -10.95 -2.05
N PHE A 71 -1.87 -11.84 -1.67
CA PHE A 71 -3.21 -11.45 -1.22
C PHE A 71 -3.20 -10.77 0.14
N GLY A 72 -2.39 -11.24 1.09
CA GLY A 72 -2.23 -10.58 2.39
C GLY A 72 -1.79 -9.12 2.23
N TRP A 73 -0.82 -8.86 1.34
CA TRP A 73 -0.35 -7.50 1.01
C TRP A 73 -1.41 -6.63 0.31
N LEU A 74 -2.34 -7.21 -0.44
CA LEU A 74 -3.46 -6.48 -1.04
C LEU A 74 -4.55 -6.17 -0.01
N LEU A 75 -4.95 -7.16 0.79
CA LEU A 75 -6.04 -7.06 1.76
C LEU A 75 -5.72 -6.12 2.94
N MET A 76 -4.44 -5.91 3.24
CA MET A 76 -4.05 -4.94 4.25
C MET A 76 -4.22 -3.48 3.79
N LEU A 77 -4.29 -3.19 2.48
CA LEU A 77 -4.40 -1.81 1.97
C LEU A 77 -5.74 -1.15 2.36
N PRO A 78 -6.91 -1.78 2.15
CA PRO A 78 -8.18 -1.24 2.63
C PRO A 78 -8.19 -0.97 4.13
N GLU A 79 -7.66 -1.91 4.93
CA GLU A 79 -7.60 -1.76 6.38
C GLU A 79 -6.69 -0.60 6.80
N HIS A 80 -5.53 -0.47 6.15
CA HIS A 80 -4.59 0.62 6.40
C HIS A 80 -5.22 1.99 6.10
N TYR A 81 -5.92 2.12 4.96
CA TYR A 81 -6.62 3.36 4.61
C TYR A 81 -7.78 3.65 5.56
N ARG A 82 -8.58 2.63 5.91
CA ARG A 82 -9.68 2.77 6.86
C ARG A 82 -9.19 3.33 8.20
N ALA A 83 -8.07 2.84 8.71
CA ALA A 83 -7.53 3.32 9.98
C ALA A 83 -6.94 4.75 9.89
N HIS A 84 -6.37 5.17 8.75
CA HIS A 84 -6.02 6.58 8.54
C HIS A 84 -7.24 7.49 8.53
N LEU A 85 -8.31 7.11 7.81
CA LEU A 85 -9.55 7.89 7.77
C LEU A 85 -10.21 7.98 9.15
N LEU A 86 -10.26 6.87 9.89
CA LEU A 86 -10.78 6.87 11.26
C LEU A 86 -9.92 7.71 12.23
N ALA A 87 -8.60 7.76 12.03
CA ALA A 87 -7.73 8.61 12.83
C ALA A 87 -8.00 10.10 12.53
N LEU A 88 -8.17 10.45 11.25
CA LEU A 88 -8.56 11.78 10.80
C LEU A 88 -9.92 12.20 11.39
N ASP A 89 -10.94 11.36 11.26
CA ASP A 89 -12.30 11.63 11.77
C ASP A 89 -12.30 11.86 13.29
N ARG A 90 -11.39 11.20 14.02
CA ARG A 90 -11.24 11.32 15.47
C ARG A 90 -10.25 12.39 15.91
N GLY A 91 -9.66 13.14 14.99
CA GLY A 91 -8.68 14.19 15.29
C GLY A 91 -7.42 13.66 16.01
N ARG A 92 -7.01 12.41 15.76
CA ARG A 92 -5.85 11.78 16.42
C ARG A 92 -4.79 11.33 15.41
N PRO A 93 -3.52 11.21 15.80
CA PRO A 93 -2.50 10.61 14.96
C PRO A 93 -2.86 9.16 14.57
N SER A 94 -2.62 8.80 13.31
CA SER A 94 -2.63 7.39 12.90
C SER A 94 -1.36 6.69 13.40
N ALA A 95 -1.52 5.50 13.98
CA ALA A 95 -0.43 4.72 14.59
C ALA A 95 -0.02 3.48 13.75
N LEU A 96 -0.48 3.44 12.49
CA LEU A 96 -0.13 2.42 11.50
C LEU A 96 1.18 2.72 10.75
#